data_AF-A0A932M071-F1
#
_entry.id   AF-A0A932M071-F1
#
_cell.length_a   1.000
_cell.length_b   1.000
_cell.length_c   1.000
_cell.angle_alpha   90.00
_cell.angle_beta   90.00
_cell.angle_gamma   90.00
#
_symmetry.space_group_name_H-M   'P 1'
#
loop_
_entity.id
_entity.type
_entity.pdbx_description
1 polymer ?
#
loop_
_entity_poly.entity_id
_entity_poly.type
_entity_poly.pdbx_seq_one_letter_code
_entity_poly.pdbx_strand_id
1 'polypeptide(L)'
;MATSAEDLYQKALGLSEEERAALAARLIESLDTEAEEGVEAAWLAEVERRMEELDSGKVQSIPWEDVRARLFGKLNAPDQG
;
A
#
# COMPACT_ATOMS: atom_id res chain seq x y z
N MET A 1 -32.92 9.74 9.87
CA MET A 1 -32.88 8.94 8.63
C MET A 1 -31.43 8.56 8.38
N ALA A 2 -31.10 7.27 8.38
CA ALA A 2 -29.76 6.85 7.99
C ALA A 2 -29.61 7.08 6.47
N THR A 3 -28.63 7.89 6.08
CA THR A 3 -28.28 8.08 4.66
C THR A 3 -27.52 6.83 4.24
N SER A 4 -27.88 6.18 3.13
CA SER A 4 -27.17 4.97 2.69
C SER A 4 -25.75 5.32 2.20
N ALA A 5 -24.84 4.33 2.18
CA ALA A 5 -23.50 4.53 1.64
C ALA A 5 -23.53 5.00 0.18
N GLU A 6 -24.49 4.50 -0.61
CA GLU A 6 -24.73 4.94 -1.98
C GLU A 6 -25.17 6.41 -2.04
N ASP A 7 -26.10 6.82 -1.17
CA ASP A 7 -26.53 8.23 -1.13
C ASP A 7 -25.39 9.19 -0.74
N LEU A 8 -24.46 8.75 0.13
CA LEU A 8 -23.27 9.52 0.49
C LEU A 8 -22.26 9.57 -0.66
N TYR A 9 -22.08 8.46 -1.37
CA TYR A 9 -21.22 8.40 -2.55
C TYR A 9 -21.72 9.36 -3.64
N GLN A 10 -23.00 9.33 -3.96
CA GLN A 10 -23.60 10.24 -4.94
C GLN A 10 -23.42 11.72 -4.56
N LYS A 11 -23.51 12.05 -3.26
CA LYS A 11 -23.24 13.41 -2.77
C LYS A 11 -21.76 13.77 -2.90
N ALA A 12 -20.86 12.84 -2.60
CA ALA A 12 -19.42 13.06 -2.71
C ALA A 12 -18.99 13.30 -4.17
N LEU A 13 -19.66 12.71 -5.15
CA LEU A 13 -19.40 12.99 -6.58
C LEU A 13 -19.65 14.46 -6.97
N GLY A 14 -20.47 15.19 -6.22
CA GLY A 14 -20.70 16.62 -6.42
C GLY A 14 -19.57 17.53 -5.91
N LEU A 15 -18.61 17.00 -5.16
CA LEU A 15 -17.45 17.75 -4.66
C LEU A 15 -16.39 17.90 -5.75
N SER A 16 -15.47 18.86 -5.57
CA SER A 16 -14.26 18.95 -6.38
C SER A 16 -13.37 17.71 -6.20
N GLU A 17 -12.45 17.49 -7.14
CA GLU A 17 -11.52 16.35 -7.06
C GLU A 17 -10.68 16.36 -5.77
N GLU A 18 -10.20 17.54 -5.36
CA GLU A 18 -9.41 17.73 -4.14
C GLU A 18 -10.23 17.39 -2.88
N GLU A 19 -11.47 17.87 -2.80
CA GLU A 19 -12.37 17.59 -1.68
C GLU A 19 -12.75 16.10 -1.62
N ARG A 20 -12.95 15.44 -2.76
CA ARG A 20 -13.19 13.99 -2.81
C ARG A 20 -11.99 13.22 -2.30
N ALA A 21 -10.78 13.58 -2.72
CA ALA A 21 -9.54 12.96 -2.25
C ALA A 21 -9.37 13.13 -0.73
N ALA A 22 -9.61 14.33 -0.21
CA ALA A 22 -9.55 14.60 1.22
C ALA A 22 -10.59 13.80 2.02
N LEU A 23 -11.83 13.67 1.51
CA LEU A 23 -12.86 12.86 2.13
C LEU A 23 -12.49 11.37 2.14
N ALA A 24 -11.99 10.84 1.00
CA ALA A 24 -11.55 9.46 0.90
C ALA A 24 -10.42 9.15 1.88
N ALA A 25 -9.42 10.03 2.00
CA ALA A 25 -8.32 9.86 2.95
C ALA A 25 -8.81 9.76 4.40
N ARG A 26 -9.72 10.65 4.82
CA ARG A 26 -10.30 10.63 6.17
C ARG A 26 -11.14 9.39 6.44
N LEU A 27 -11.86 8.89 5.43
CA LEU A 27 -12.62 7.65 5.56
C LEU A 27 -11.69 6.46 5.70
N ILE A 28 -10.61 6.38 4.93
CA ILE A 28 -9.58 5.34 5.05
C ILE A 28 -8.93 5.39 6.43
N GLU A 29 -8.53 6.57 6.90
CA GLU A 29 -7.97 6.77 8.24
C GLU A 29 -8.97 6.32 9.34
N SER A 30 -10.26 6.55 9.16
CA SER A 30 -11.28 6.09 10.11
C SER A 30 -11.46 4.57 10.17
N LEU A 31 -10.96 3.84 9.17
CA LEU A 31 -10.94 2.38 9.16
C LEU A 31 -9.67 1.83 9.82
N ASP A 32 -8.65 2.67 10.02
CA ASP A 32 -7.37 2.32 10.64
C ASP A 32 -7.44 2.36 12.19
N THR A 33 -8.62 2.10 12.74
CA THR A 33 -8.91 2.23 14.18
C THR A 33 -8.47 1.04 15.02
N GLU A 34 -8.10 -0.05 14.36
CA GLU A 34 -7.51 -1.23 15.02
C GLU A 34 -6.21 -1.55 14.29
N ALA A 35 -5.12 -0.90 14.69
CA ALA A 35 -3.86 -1.60 14.64
C ALA A 35 -4.06 -2.86 15.51
N GLU A 36 -4.35 -3.99 14.88
CA GLU A 36 -4.53 -5.27 15.57
C GLU A 36 -3.38 -5.41 16.57
N GLU A 37 -3.71 -5.54 17.86
CA GLU A 37 -2.70 -5.54 18.93
C GLU A 37 -1.61 -6.56 18.58
N GLY A 38 -0.39 -6.07 18.38
CA GLY A 38 0.76 -6.90 18.03
C GLY A 38 1.14 -6.93 16.55
N VAL A 39 0.40 -6.30 15.62
CA VAL A 39 0.84 -6.16 14.22
C VAL A 39 2.14 -5.37 14.12
N GLU A 40 2.25 -4.24 14.82
CA GLU A 40 3.48 -3.44 14.84
C GLU A 40 4.65 -4.25 15.44
N ALA A 41 4.39 -4.99 16.51
CA ALA A 41 5.41 -5.84 17.14
C ALA A 41 5.85 -7.01 16.24
N ALA A 42 4.90 -7.63 15.53
CA ALA A 42 5.18 -8.69 14.55
C ALA A 42 5.96 -8.16 13.35
N TRP A 43 5.64 -6.94 12.88
CA TRP A 43 6.40 -6.27 11.83
C TRP A 43 7.82 -5.95 12.27
N LEU A 44 8.01 -5.40 13.47
CA LEU A 44 9.33 -5.12 14.02
C LEU A 44 10.17 -6.40 14.13
N ALA A 45 9.59 -7.47 14.67
CA ALA A 45 10.25 -8.76 14.79
C ALA A 45 10.67 -9.34 13.42
N GLU A 46 9.82 -9.19 12.39
CA GLU A 46 10.17 -9.65 11.04
C GLU A 46 11.27 -8.80 10.40
N VAL A 47 11.27 -7.48 10.63
CA VAL A 47 12.35 -6.59 10.15
C VAL A 47 13.68 -6.97 10.80
N GLU A 48 13.72 -7.12 12.12
CA GLU A 48 14.91 -7.56 12.87
C GLU A 48 15.42 -8.90 12.33
N ARG A 49 14.53 -9.89 12.21
CA ARG A 49 14.88 -11.21 11.65
C ARG A 49 15.48 -11.08 10.25
N ARG A 50 14.90 -10.29 9.35
CA ARG A 50 15.42 -10.14 7.97
C ARG A 50 16.76 -9.43 7.92
N MET A 51 17.00 -8.44 8.78
CA MET A 51 18.30 -7.80 8.88
C MET A 51 19.38 -8.80 9.32
N GLU A 52 19.10 -9.59 10.36
CA GLU A 52 20.04 -10.63 10.82
C GLU A 52 20.33 -11.68 9.74
N GLU A 53 19.33 -12.10 8.97
CA GLU A 53 19.54 -13.04 7.86
C GLU A 53 20.42 -12.47 6.75
N LEU A 54 20.30 -11.17 6.46
CA LEU A 54 21.14 -10.48 5.50
C LEU A 54 22.57 -10.32 6.03
N ASP A 55 22.73 -9.82 7.26
CA ASP A 55 24.03 -9.56 7.88
C ASP A 55 24.83 -10.85 8.11
N SER A 56 24.15 -11.94 8.47
CA SER A 56 24.76 -13.27 8.62
C SER A 56 25.06 -13.96 7.27
N GLY A 57 24.55 -13.43 6.16
CA GLY A 57 24.65 -14.06 4.85
C GLY A 57 23.82 -15.34 4.70
N LYS A 58 22.87 -15.59 5.62
CA LYS A 58 21.93 -16.72 5.56
C LYS A 58 21.03 -16.66 4.33
N VAL A 59 20.77 -15.46 3.82
CA VAL A 59 20.04 -15.22 2.58
C VAL A 59 20.92 -14.49 1.56
N GLN A 60 20.75 -14.81 0.28
CA GLN A 60 21.43 -14.10 -0.80
C GLN A 60 20.52 -12.99 -1.34
N SER A 61 20.98 -11.74 -1.29
CA SER A 61 20.27 -10.60 -1.89
C SER A 61 20.33 -10.66 -3.41
N ILE A 62 19.27 -10.19 -4.06
CA ILE A 62 19.27 -9.93 -5.50
C ILE A 62 19.71 -8.47 -5.72
N PRO A 63 20.64 -8.19 -6.64
CA PRO A 63 21.01 -6.83 -6.99
C PRO A 63 19.80 -5.99 -7.44
N TRP A 64 19.78 -4.72 -7.06
CA TRP A 64 18.64 -3.84 -7.33
C TRP A 64 18.39 -3.65 -8.83
N GLU A 65 19.45 -3.58 -9.62
CA GLU A 65 19.40 -3.46 -11.08
C GLU A 65 18.61 -4.61 -11.72
N ASP A 66 18.77 -5.84 -11.24
CA ASP A 66 18.10 -7.02 -11.75
C ASP A 66 16.60 -6.99 -11.39
N VAL A 67 16.29 -6.61 -10.15
CA VAL A 67 14.90 -6.45 -9.69
C VAL A 67 14.20 -5.34 -10.48
N ARG A 68 14.84 -4.19 -10.64
CA ARG A 68 14.32 -3.05 -11.40
C ARG A 68 14.08 -3.42 -12.86
N ALA A 69 15.03 -4.11 -13.51
CA ALA A 69 14.86 -4.57 -14.88
C ALA A 69 13.65 -5.51 -15.03
N ARG A 70 13.42 -6.42 -14.07
CA ARG A 70 12.26 -7.31 -14.08
C ARG A 70 10.93 -6.58 -13.86
N LEU A 71 10.88 -5.62 -12.94
CA LEU A 71 9.66 -4.87 -12.60
C LEU A 71 9.23 -3.93 -13.73
N PHE A 72 10.18 -3.19 -14.31
CA PHE A 72 9.89 -2.10 -15.25
C PHE A 72 10.23 -2.45 -16.70
N GLY A 73 10.98 -3.51 -16.96
CA GLY A 73 11.31 -3.95 -18.33
C GLY A 73 10.08 -4.39 -19.14
N LYS A 74 9.01 -4.84 -18.47
CA LYS A 74 7.73 -5.19 -19.12
C LYS A 74 6.87 -3.98 -19.50
N LEU A 75 7.14 -2.80 -18.93
CA LEU A 75 6.41 -1.56 -19.26
C LEU A 75 7.01 -0.83 -20.49
N ASN A 76 8.21 -1.23 -20.92
CA ASN A 76 8.90 -0.68 -22.09
C ASN A 76 8.90 -1.63 -23.30
N ALA A 77 8.17 -2.75 -23.24
CA ALA A 77 7.95 -3.56 -24.43
C ALA A 77 6.98 -2.81 -25.35
N PRO A 78 7.33 -2.53 -26.62
CA PRO A 78 6.38 -1.97 -27.56
C PRO A 78 5.20 -2.93 -27.67
N ASP A 79 4.00 -2.37 -27.54
CA ASP A 79 2.73 -3.02 -27.82
C ASP A 79 2.84 -3.73 -29.18
N GLN A 80 2.84 -5.06 -29.17
CA GLN A 80 2.77 -5.85 -30.39
C GLN A 80 1.33 -6.30 -30.59
N GLY A 81 0.51 -5.36 -31.08
CA GLY A 81 -0.68 -5.62 -31.89
C GLY A 81 -1.90 -6.20 -31.19
#